data_AF-A0A7K0UA05-F1
#
_entry.id   AF-A0A7K0UA05-F1
#
_cell.length_a   1.000
_cell.length_b   1.000
_cell.length_c   1.000
_cell.angle_alpha   90.00
_cell.angle_beta   90.00
_cell.angle_gamma   90.00
#
_symmetry.space_group_name_H-M   'P 1'
#
loop_
_entity.id
_entity.type
_entity.pdbx_description
1 polymer ?
#
loop_
_entity_poly.entity_id
_entity_poly.type
_entity_poly.pdbx_seq_one_letter_code
_entity_poly.pdbx_strand_id
1 'polypeptide(L)'
;MKVHRLGKFATATVIAAMAVSTLIATPSFAANKAKAACPKENVKATIGGEKYICTKNPYTIESKKTAKLTWTIVACVDAHKVLLGARADLVKITASSKDTATKLDAEIKVLEAALPAKLAAAAVWDAKAIKYRAQADSATALAVADIAKANQAGINAATKTMWTRAATARTQAATSYKTGAINAERLSAGLKKTQADIDAKKKTRDKVLGYPAVIAPQVDLAKTNRDLICTL
;
A
#
# COMPACT_ATOMS: atom_id res chain seq x y z
N MET A 1 4.42 15.56 -19.25
CA MET A 1 3.11 15.45 -18.56
C MET A 1 3.33 15.18 -17.08
N LYS A 2 2.81 16.05 -16.22
CA LYS A 2 2.96 16.01 -14.75
C LYS A 2 2.23 14.79 -14.17
N VAL A 3 2.97 13.74 -13.84
CA VAL A 3 2.49 12.58 -13.06
C VAL A 3 2.50 12.96 -11.57
N HIS A 4 1.65 13.89 -11.15
CA HIS A 4 1.63 14.41 -9.76
C HIS A 4 0.22 14.41 -9.15
N ARG A 5 -0.70 13.53 -9.59
CA ARG A 5 -2.08 13.51 -9.08
C ARG A 5 -2.70 12.14 -8.78
N LEU A 6 -1.91 11.08 -8.62
CA LEU A 6 -2.43 9.77 -8.17
C LEU A 6 -1.93 9.32 -6.78
N GLY A 7 -1.03 10.10 -6.16
CA GLY A 7 -0.44 9.76 -4.85
C GLY A 7 -1.27 10.13 -3.62
N LYS A 8 -2.54 10.56 -3.77
CA LYS A 8 -3.36 11.05 -2.65
C LYS A 8 -4.60 10.20 -2.31
N PHE A 9 -4.83 9.08 -3.00
CA PHE A 9 -6.00 8.22 -2.74
C PHE A 9 -5.69 6.92 -1.99
N ALA A 10 -4.42 6.66 -1.63
CA ALA A 10 -4.03 5.41 -0.96
C ALA A 10 -3.87 5.50 0.56
N THR A 11 -4.08 6.67 1.16
CA THR A 11 -3.88 6.93 2.60
C THR A 11 -5.16 7.38 3.28
N ALA A 12 -6.17 6.50 3.32
CA ALA A 12 -7.28 6.62 4.27
C ALA A 12 -8.08 5.31 4.33
N THR A 13 -7.50 4.28 4.93
CA THR A 13 -8.31 3.23 5.56
C THR A 13 -7.68 2.96 6.91
N VAL A 14 -8.08 3.78 7.87
CA VAL A 14 -7.80 3.57 9.28
C VAL A 14 -8.42 2.22 9.64
N ILE A 15 -7.58 1.19 9.77
CA ILE A 15 -7.96 -0.07 10.40
C ILE A 15 -8.10 0.27 11.88
N ALA A 16 -9.30 0.65 12.29
CA ALA A 16 -9.65 0.78 13.69
C ALA A 16 -9.59 -0.62 14.30
N ALA A 17 -8.50 -0.94 14.98
CA ALA A 17 -8.39 -2.08 15.87
C ALA A 17 -9.47 -1.93 16.95
N MET A 18 -10.50 -2.78 16.91
CA MET A 18 -11.50 -2.84 17.97
C MET A 18 -11.19 -4.01 18.91
N ALA A 19 -11.10 -3.63 20.18
CA ALA A 19 -10.63 -4.35 21.34
C ALA A 19 -11.22 -5.76 21.55
N VAL A 20 -10.36 -6.65 22.05
CA VAL A 20 -10.70 -7.94 22.64
C VAL A 20 -11.50 -7.68 23.93
N SER A 21 -12.79 -8.02 23.93
CA SER A 21 -13.62 -8.02 25.14
C SER A 21 -13.61 -9.41 25.77
N THR A 22 -13.11 -9.48 27.00
CA THR A 22 -13.05 -10.63 27.92
C THR A 22 -14.38 -11.37 28.06
N LEU A 23 -14.32 -12.70 28.14
CA LEU A 23 -15.44 -13.58 28.45
C LEU A 23 -16.01 -13.25 29.83
N ILE A 24 -17.26 -12.80 29.89
CA ILE A 24 -18.00 -12.67 31.15
C ILE A 24 -18.62 -14.04 31.43
N ALA A 25 -18.14 -14.71 32.48
CA ALA A 25 -18.76 -15.93 32.99
C ALA A 25 -20.03 -15.55 33.77
N THR A 26 -21.21 -15.68 33.17
CA THR A 26 -22.47 -15.49 33.88
C THR A 26 -22.79 -16.71 34.76
N PRO A 27 -23.16 -16.54 36.04
CA PRO A 27 -23.55 -17.65 36.91
C PRO A 27 -24.85 -18.33 36.43
N SER A 28 -24.87 -19.66 36.55
CA SER A 28 -25.92 -20.59 36.07
C SER A 28 -27.34 -20.34 36.60
N PHE A 29 -27.51 -19.55 37.66
CA PHE A 29 -28.83 -19.21 38.22
C PHE A 29 -29.54 -18.08 37.45
N ALA A 30 -28.81 -17.19 36.77
CA ALA A 30 -29.39 -16.12 35.97
C ALA A 30 -29.92 -16.62 34.60
N ALA A 31 -29.29 -17.67 34.06
CA ALA A 31 -29.66 -18.36 32.82
C ALA A 31 -31.13 -18.86 32.80
N ASN A 32 -31.62 -19.36 33.95
CA ASN A 32 -32.98 -19.92 34.04
C ASN A 32 -34.10 -18.86 33.98
N LYS A 33 -33.82 -17.58 34.33
CA LYS A 33 -34.79 -16.48 34.18
C LYS A 33 -34.62 -15.70 32.86
N ALA A 34 -33.44 -15.74 32.25
CA ALA A 34 -33.15 -15.09 30.97
C ALA A 34 -34.03 -15.63 29.81
N LYS A 35 -34.39 -16.92 29.84
CA LYS A 35 -35.21 -17.53 28.78
C LYS A 35 -36.73 -17.48 29.05
N ALA A 36 -37.13 -16.94 30.20
CA ALA A 36 -38.55 -16.79 30.53
C ALA A 36 -39.23 -15.74 29.64
N ALA A 37 -40.49 -15.98 29.31
CA ALA A 37 -41.31 -15.01 28.61
C ALA A 37 -41.43 -13.73 29.44
N CYS A 38 -41.30 -12.59 28.78
CA CYS A 38 -41.40 -11.28 29.42
C CYS A 38 -42.64 -10.53 28.91
N PRO A 39 -43.23 -9.65 29.72
CA PRO A 39 -44.59 -9.16 29.49
C PRO A 39 -44.72 -8.15 28.35
N LYS A 40 -43.68 -7.33 28.11
CA LYS A 40 -43.71 -6.27 27.09
C LYS A 40 -42.31 -5.91 26.60
N GLU A 41 -42.19 -5.68 25.31
CA GLU A 41 -40.92 -5.31 24.67
C GLU A 41 -40.29 -4.04 25.28
N ASN A 42 -38.96 -4.02 25.33
CA ASN A 42 -38.10 -2.95 25.86
C ASN A 42 -38.18 -2.69 27.36
N VAL A 43 -38.89 -3.53 28.13
CA VAL A 43 -38.82 -3.48 29.60
C VAL A 43 -37.42 -3.90 30.05
N LYS A 44 -36.82 -3.15 30.97
CA LYS A 44 -35.49 -3.43 31.53
C LYS A 44 -35.62 -3.99 32.94
N ALA A 45 -34.75 -4.93 33.29
CA ALA A 45 -34.67 -5.49 34.64
C ALA A 45 -33.22 -5.82 35.01
N THR A 46 -32.95 -5.89 36.31
CA THR A 46 -31.70 -6.45 36.83
C THR A 46 -32.03 -7.80 37.48
N ILE A 47 -31.42 -8.87 36.99
CA ILE A 47 -31.67 -10.24 37.46
C ILE A 47 -30.32 -10.85 37.83
N GLY A 48 -30.12 -11.21 39.10
CA GLY A 48 -28.84 -11.81 39.54
C GLY A 48 -27.61 -10.92 39.32
N GLY A 49 -27.77 -9.60 39.36
CA GLY A 49 -26.69 -8.62 39.15
C GLY A 49 -26.46 -8.18 37.70
N GLU A 50 -27.01 -8.91 36.73
CA GLU A 50 -26.88 -8.61 35.30
C GLU A 50 -28.04 -7.78 34.76
N LYS A 51 -27.79 -6.99 33.71
CA LYS A 51 -28.80 -6.14 33.06
C LYS A 51 -29.51 -6.92 31.94
N TYR A 52 -30.83 -6.94 31.99
CA TYR A 52 -31.70 -7.60 31.01
C TYR A 52 -32.65 -6.61 30.34
N ILE A 53 -33.02 -6.94 29.11
CA ILE A 53 -34.06 -6.25 28.33
C ILE A 53 -35.01 -7.28 27.73
N CYS A 54 -36.32 -7.03 27.85
CA CYS A 54 -37.34 -7.83 27.22
C CYS A 54 -37.33 -7.57 25.71
N THR A 55 -36.74 -8.48 24.95
CA THR A 55 -36.68 -8.41 23.50
C THR A 55 -36.59 -9.82 22.94
N LYS A 56 -36.68 -9.95 21.62
CA LYS A 56 -36.42 -11.22 20.95
C LYS A 56 -34.92 -11.51 21.02
N ASN A 57 -34.53 -12.67 21.56
CA ASN A 57 -33.12 -13.03 21.67
C ASN A 57 -32.47 -13.10 20.26
N PRO A 58 -31.43 -12.29 19.97
CA PRO A 58 -30.74 -12.29 18.69
C PRO A 58 -30.29 -13.66 18.17
N TYR A 59 -29.87 -14.55 19.08
CA TYR A 59 -29.45 -15.90 18.71
C TYR A 59 -30.60 -16.72 18.15
N THR A 60 -31.78 -16.68 18.77
CA THR A 60 -32.95 -17.46 18.31
C THR A 60 -33.58 -16.88 17.06
N ILE A 61 -33.47 -15.56 16.87
CA ILE A 61 -33.83 -14.89 15.60
C ILE A 61 -32.98 -15.46 14.46
N GLU A 62 -31.66 -15.51 14.61
CA GLU A 62 -30.78 -16.01 13.53
C GLU A 62 -30.84 -17.54 13.36
N SER A 63 -30.84 -18.31 14.45
CA SER A 63 -30.72 -19.78 14.39
C SER A 63 -32.04 -20.50 14.11
N LYS A 64 -33.16 -20.00 14.63
CA LYS A 64 -34.46 -20.69 14.59
C LYS A 64 -35.53 -19.93 13.82
N LYS A 65 -35.23 -18.71 13.36
CA LYS A 65 -36.16 -17.81 12.63
C LYS A 65 -37.50 -17.59 13.34
N THR A 66 -37.57 -17.93 14.62
CA THR A 66 -38.74 -17.87 15.49
C THR A 66 -38.24 -17.46 16.87
N ALA A 67 -38.51 -16.22 17.25
CA ALA A 67 -38.08 -15.68 18.53
C ALA A 67 -39.29 -15.10 19.27
N LYS A 68 -39.54 -15.66 20.46
CA LYS A 68 -40.49 -15.10 21.43
C LYS A 68 -39.80 -14.00 22.22
N LEU A 69 -40.59 -13.10 22.81
CA LEU A 69 -40.12 -12.10 23.75
C LEU A 69 -39.63 -12.79 25.02
N THR A 70 -38.33 -12.65 25.32
CA THR A 70 -37.71 -13.21 26.52
C THR A 70 -36.79 -12.18 27.17
N TRP A 71 -36.41 -12.41 28.43
CA TRP A 71 -35.42 -11.57 29.12
C TRP A 71 -34.01 -11.78 28.55
N THR A 72 -33.65 -10.99 27.55
CA THR A 72 -32.32 -11.10 26.92
C THR A 72 -31.30 -10.24 27.67
N ILE A 73 -30.13 -10.79 27.98
CA ILE A 73 -29.05 -10.01 28.60
C ILE A 73 -28.62 -8.87 27.67
N VAL A 74 -28.42 -7.67 28.19
CA VAL A 74 -28.07 -6.50 27.36
C VAL A 74 -26.78 -6.73 26.58
N ALA A 75 -25.79 -7.42 27.17
CA ALA A 75 -24.55 -7.80 26.51
C ALA A 75 -24.77 -8.65 25.24
N CYS A 76 -25.80 -9.50 25.20
CA CYS A 76 -26.16 -10.28 24.00
C CYS A 76 -26.67 -9.37 22.87
N VAL A 77 -27.50 -8.37 23.21
CA VAL A 77 -27.99 -7.38 22.25
C VAL A 77 -26.83 -6.55 21.68
N ASP A 78 -25.89 -6.13 22.53
CA ASP A 78 -24.73 -5.35 22.09
C ASP A 78 -23.74 -6.19 21.27
N ALA A 79 -23.46 -7.44 21.67
CA ALA A 79 -22.66 -8.37 20.88
C ALA A 79 -23.27 -8.63 19.49
N HIS A 80 -24.61 -8.70 19.40
CA HIS A 80 -25.29 -8.83 18.11
C HIS A 80 -25.12 -7.58 17.24
N LYS A 81 -25.21 -6.37 17.80
CA LYS A 81 -24.93 -5.12 17.05
C LYS A 81 -23.50 -5.11 16.50
N VAL A 82 -22.52 -5.55 17.30
CA VAL A 82 -21.12 -5.67 16.87
C VAL A 82 -21.00 -6.62 15.68
N LEU A 83 -21.64 -7.80 15.73
CA LEU A 83 -21.67 -8.73 14.60
C LEU A 83 -22.29 -8.12 13.33
N LEU A 84 -23.41 -7.40 13.46
CA LEU A 84 -24.05 -6.74 12.32
C LEU A 84 -23.14 -5.67 11.70
N GLY A 85 -22.46 -4.88 12.54
CA GLY A 85 -21.45 -3.93 12.10
C GLY A 85 -20.31 -4.61 11.35
N ALA A 86 -19.73 -5.67 11.93
CA ALA A 86 -18.63 -6.42 11.31
C ALA A 86 -19.03 -7.04 9.95
N ARG A 87 -20.26 -7.56 9.82
CA ARG A 87 -20.79 -8.06 8.53
C ARG A 87 -20.94 -6.92 7.51
N ALA A 88 -21.47 -5.78 7.91
CA ALA A 88 -21.63 -4.62 7.03
C ALA A 88 -20.27 -4.10 6.56
N ASP A 89 -19.28 -4.06 7.44
CA ASP A 89 -17.92 -3.65 7.12
C ASP A 89 -17.24 -4.64 6.18
N LEU A 90 -17.40 -5.95 6.37
CA LEU A 90 -16.90 -6.96 5.44
C LEU A 90 -17.46 -6.75 4.03
N VAL A 91 -18.76 -6.49 3.88
CA VAL A 91 -19.39 -6.21 2.57
C VAL A 91 -18.81 -4.93 1.96
N LYS A 92 -18.74 -3.84 2.73
CA LYS A 92 -18.20 -2.55 2.26
C LYS A 92 -16.74 -2.67 1.83
N ILE A 93 -15.92 -3.31 2.64
CA ILE A 93 -14.48 -3.48 2.38
C ILE A 93 -14.28 -4.38 1.17
N THR A 94 -15.05 -5.46 1.02
CA THR A 94 -15.00 -6.31 -0.17
C THR A 94 -15.32 -5.53 -1.45
N ALA A 95 -16.39 -4.73 -1.42
CA ALA A 95 -16.78 -3.91 -2.57
C ALA A 95 -15.72 -2.84 -2.88
N SER A 96 -15.26 -2.11 -1.86
CA SER A 96 -14.24 -1.06 -2.01
C SER A 96 -12.89 -1.61 -2.47
N SER A 97 -12.49 -2.79 -1.98
CA SER A 97 -11.27 -3.47 -2.41
C SER A 97 -11.34 -3.85 -3.89
N LYS A 98 -12.49 -4.36 -4.35
CA LYS A 98 -12.70 -4.72 -5.76
C LYS A 98 -12.68 -3.50 -6.69
N ASP A 99 -13.34 -2.40 -6.30
CA ASP A 99 -13.30 -1.15 -7.06
C ASP A 99 -11.88 -0.58 -7.15
N THR A 100 -11.17 -0.55 -6.02
CA THR A 100 -9.77 -0.09 -5.97
C THR A 100 -8.86 -0.97 -6.83
N ALA A 101 -9.01 -2.30 -6.75
CA ALA A 101 -8.24 -3.23 -7.57
C ALA A 101 -8.49 -3.00 -9.07
N THR A 102 -9.74 -2.76 -9.47
CA THR A 102 -10.10 -2.48 -10.87
C THR A 102 -9.43 -1.21 -11.39
N LYS A 103 -9.37 -0.15 -10.58
CA LYS A 103 -8.65 1.08 -10.92
C LYS A 103 -7.14 0.84 -11.05
N LEU A 104 -6.56 0.08 -10.13
CA LEU A 104 -5.15 -0.29 -10.19
C LEU A 104 -4.83 -1.14 -11.43
N ASP A 105 -5.68 -2.09 -11.81
CA ASP A 105 -5.50 -2.90 -13.02
C ASP A 105 -5.55 -2.05 -14.29
N ALA A 106 -6.46 -1.06 -14.35
CA ALA A 106 -6.49 -0.11 -15.47
C ALA A 106 -5.19 0.70 -15.59
N GLU A 107 -4.65 1.19 -14.47
CA GLU A 107 -3.37 1.90 -14.45
C GLU A 107 -2.19 0.99 -14.82
N ILE A 108 -2.15 -0.23 -14.28
CA ILE A 108 -1.12 -1.23 -14.60
C ILE A 108 -1.13 -1.51 -16.10
N LYS A 109 -2.30 -1.74 -16.70
CA LYS A 109 -2.43 -1.99 -18.14
C LYS A 109 -1.87 -0.86 -19.00
N VAL A 110 -2.14 0.40 -18.62
CA VAL A 110 -1.59 1.57 -19.33
C VAL A 110 -0.06 1.62 -19.23
N LEU A 111 0.49 1.33 -18.04
CA LEU A 111 1.94 1.32 -17.84
C LEU A 111 2.62 0.16 -18.58
N GLU A 112 2.04 -1.04 -18.55
CA GLU A 112 2.54 -2.20 -19.27
C GLU A 112 2.53 -1.98 -20.79
N ALA A 113 1.49 -1.33 -21.33
CA ALA A 113 1.45 -0.96 -22.74
C ALA A 113 2.54 0.06 -23.12
N ALA A 114 2.89 0.97 -22.21
CA ALA A 114 3.92 1.98 -22.43
C ALA A 114 5.36 1.45 -22.20
N LEU A 115 5.51 0.37 -21.43
CA LEU A 115 6.81 -0.14 -20.96
C LEU A 115 7.79 -0.46 -22.10
N PRO A 116 7.41 -1.16 -23.19
CA PRO A 116 8.36 -1.46 -24.27
C PRO A 116 8.98 -0.21 -24.88
N ALA A 117 8.17 0.81 -25.15
CA ALA A 117 8.64 2.09 -25.70
C ALA A 117 9.55 2.82 -24.70
N LYS A 118 9.26 2.75 -23.39
CA LYS A 118 10.11 3.33 -22.34
C LYS A 118 11.46 2.63 -22.27
N LEU A 119 11.49 1.30 -22.34
CA LEU A 119 12.73 0.52 -22.32
C LEU A 119 13.57 0.75 -23.59
N ALA A 120 12.92 0.82 -24.75
CA ALA A 120 13.60 1.18 -26.00
C ALA A 120 14.24 2.59 -25.92
N ALA A 121 13.50 3.58 -25.41
CA ALA A 121 14.03 4.90 -25.18
C ALA A 121 15.18 4.91 -24.15
N ALA A 122 15.10 4.08 -23.10
CA ALA A 122 16.17 3.95 -22.12
C ALA A 122 17.46 3.41 -22.75
N ALA A 123 17.37 2.41 -23.64
CA ALA A 123 18.51 1.87 -24.36
C ALA A 123 19.20 2.92 -25.25
N VAL A 124 18.45 3.84 -25.85
CA VAL A 124 19.02 4.98 -26.60
C VAL A 124 19.85 5.89 -25.68
N TRP A 125 19.34 6.18 -24.48
CA TRP A 125 20.07 6.96 -23.49
C TRP A 125 21.29 6.22 -22.93
N ASP A 126 21.20 4.91 -22.71
CA ASP A 126 22.35 4.08 -22.31
C ASP A 126 23.46 4.14 -23.37
N ALA A 127 23.11 3.96 -24.64
CA ALA A 127 24.06 4.08 -25.74
C ALA A 127 24.71 5.47 -25.81
N LYS A 128 23.93 6.52 -25.53
CA LYS A 128 24.45 7.90 -25.46
C LYS A 128 25.39 8.10 -24.28
N ALA A 129 25.09 7.54 -23.11
CA ALA A 129 25.97 7.58 -21.95
C ALA A 129 27.32 6.91 -22.23
N ILE A 130 27.31 5.74 -22.87
CA ILE A 130 28.53 5.03 -23.28
C ILE A 130 29.37 5.90 -24.23
N LYS A 131 28.75 6.50 -25.24
CA LYS A 131 29.45 7.40 -26.18
C LYS A 131 30.09 8.59 -25.45
N TYR A 132 29.36 9.22 -24.53
CA TYR A 132 29.90 10.33 -23.77
C TYR A 132 31.05 9.93 -22.84
N ARG A 133 30.98 8.74 -22.21
CA ARG A 133 32.12 8.23 -21.42
C ARG A 133 33.35 8.01 -22.29
N ALA A 134 33.21 7.35 -23.44
CA ALA A 134 34.31 7.15 -24.37
C ALA A 134 34.92 8.49 -24.86
N GLN A 135 34.08 9.49 -25.14
CA GLN A 135 34.54 10.83 -25.51
C GLN A 135 35.25 11.54 -24.36
N ALA A 136 34.79 11.39 -23.12
CA ALA A 136 35.45 11.93 -21.94
C ALA A 136 36.83 11.30 -21.72
N ASP A 137 36.93 9.98 -21.85
CA ASP A 137 38.18 9.23 -21.67
C ASP A 137 39.19 9.61 -22.77
N SER A 138 38.74 9.69 -24.02
CA SER A 138 39.56 10.15 -25.15
C SER A 138 40.06 11.58 -24.96
N ALA A 139 39.18 12.52 -24.58
CA ALA A 139 39.57 13.91 -24.32
C ALA A 139 40.55 14.03 -23.13
N THR A 140 40.38 13.20 -22.10
CA THR A 140 41.31 13.13 -20.96
C THR A 140 42.68 12.63 -21.39
N ALA A 141 42.74 11.54 -22.17
CA ALA A 141 43.99 10.99 -22.67
C ALA A 141 44.73 11.98 -23.58
N LEU A 142 44.01 12.68 -24.46
CA LEU A 142 44.58 13.71 -25.32
C LEU A 142 45.10 14.90 -24.51
N ALA A 143 44.39 15.35 -23.47
CA ALA A 143 44.86 16.43 -22.60
C ALA A 143 46.18 16.05 -21.89
N VAL A 144 46.29 14.80 -21.39
CA VAL A 144 47.53 14.28 -20.80
C VAL A 144 48.66 14.27 -21.83
N ALA A 145 48.39 13.84 -23.05
CA ALA A 145 49.37 13.84 -24.13
C ALA A 145 49.84 15.25 -24.49
N ASP A 146 48.95 16.26 -24.50
CA ASP A 146 49.35 17.66 -24.72
C ASP A 146 50.20 18.20 -23.58
N ILE A 147 49.90 17.87 -22.32
CA ILE A 147 50.73 18.27 -21.17
C ILE A 147 52.12 17.66 -21.30
N ALA A 148 52.22 16.37 -21.67
CA ALA A 148 53.49 15.72 -21.92
C ALA A 148 54.27 16.44 -23.03
N LYS A 149 53.59 16.79 -24.13
CA LYS A 149 54.18 17.61 -25.20
C LYS A 149 54.60 18.99 -24.73
N ALA A 150 53.85 19.66 -23.85
CA ALA A 150 54.21 20.98 -23.31
C ALA A 150 55.46 20.93 -22.40
N ASN A 151 55.74 19.77 -21.81
CA ASN A 151 56.83 19.55 -20.86
C ASN A 151 58.08 18.88 -21.47
N GLN A 152 58.07 18.59 -22.78
CA GLN A 152 59.23 18.06 -23.48
C GLN A 152 60.43 19.02 -23.37
N ALA A 153 61.65 18.48 -23.28
CA ALA A 153 62.85 19.31 -23.27
C ALA A 153 63.07 20.00 -24.63
N GLY A 154 63.55 21.23 -24.62
CA GLY A 154 63.96 21.95 -25.84
C GLY A 154 62.86 22.66 -26.64
N ILE A 155 61.60 22.64 -26.18
CA ILE A 155 60.51 23.39 -26.82
C ILE A 155 60.51 24.86 -26.40
N ASN A 156 60.18 25.74 -27.35
CA ASN A 156 60.06 27.17 -27.09
C ASN A 156 58.78 27.53 -26.32
N ALA A 157 58.76 28.75 -25.76
CA ALA A 157 57.65 29.24 -24.93
C ALA A 157 56.30 29.35 -25.67
N ALA A 158 56.32 29.69 -26.96
CA ALA A 158 55.09 29.82 -27.77
C ALA A 158 54.44 28.45 -28.00
N THR A 159 55.21 27.45 -28.39
CA THR A 159 54.76 26.06 -28.58
C THR A 159 54.30 25.45 -27.25
N LYS A 160 55.02 25.71 -26.15
CA LYS A 160 54.58 25.30 -24.81
C LYS A 160 53.20 25.88 -24.47
N THR A 161 52.99 27.17 -24.70
CA THR A 161 51.71 27.85 -24.46
C THR A 161 50.58 27.26 -25.30
N MET A 162 50.85 26.94 -26.58
CA MET A 162 49.89 26.28 -27.46
C MET A 162 49.42 24.93 -26.89
N TRP A 163 50.36 24.06 -26.50
CA TRP A 163 50.02 22.75 -25.92
C TRP A 163 49.30 22.86 -24.58
N THR A 164 49.70 23.77 -23.70
CA THR A 164 49.00 24.01 -22.43
C THR A 164 47.56 24.49 -22.63
N ARG A 165 47.31 25.35 -23.62
CA ARG A 165 45.94 25.79 -23.98
C ARG A 165 45.12 24.63 -24.54
N ALA A 166 45.73 23.80 -25.41
CA ALA A 166 45.08 22.63 -25.98
C ALA A 166 44.68 21.62 -24.88
N ALA A 167 45.60 21.35 -23.94
CA ALA A 167 45.33 20.52 -22.77
C ALA A 167 44.13 21.04 -21.98
N THR A 168 44.12 22.34 -21.68
CA THR A 168 43.04 23.00 -20.92
C THR A 168 41.68 22.84 -21.61
N ALA A 169 41.62 23.10 -22.92
CA ALA A 169 40.40 22.95 -23.69
C ALA A 169 39.90 21.50 -23.69
N ARG A 170 40.81 20.52 -23.81
CA ARG A 170 40.46 19.10 -23.77
C ARG A 170 40.03 18.62 -22.39
N THR A 171 40.61 19.14 -21.32
CA THR A 171 40.14 18.90 -19.94
C THR A 171 38.72 19.44 -19.74
N GLN A 172 38.42 20.63 -20.24
CA GLN A 172 37.07 21.19 -20.19
C GLN A 172 36.07 20.34 -21.00
N ALA A 173 36.46 19.92 -22.21
CA ALA A 173 35.65 19.02 -23.03
C ALA A 173 35.38 17.68 -22.32
N ALA A 174 36.39 17.08 -21.69
CA ALA A 174 36.24 15.85 -20.92
C ALA A 174 35.20 15.98 -19.79
N THR A 175 35.23 17.09 -19.04
CA THR A 175 34.26 17.38 -17.98
C THR A 175 32.84 17.55 -18.52
N SER A 176 32.69 18.22 -19.67
CA SER A 176 31.39 18.37 -20.34
C SER A 176 30.82 17.01 -20.74
N TYR A 177 31.65 16.13 -21.34
CA TYR A 177 31.23 14.78 -21.70
C TYR A 177 30.88 13.91 -20.49
N LYS A 178 31.64 13.98 -19.38
CA LYS A 178 31.28 13.29 -18.12
C LYS A 178 29.90 13.72 -17.62
N THR A 179 29.62 15.02 -17.64
CA THR A 179 28.31 15.56 -17.27
C THR A 179 27.21 15.08 -18.22
N GLY A 180 27.49 15.03 -19.52
CA GLY A 180 26.60 14.45 -20.52
C GLY A 180 26.25 12.99 -20.26
N ALA A 181 27.25 12.17 -19.88
CA ALA A 181 27.05 10.76 -19.52
C ALA A 181 26.13 10.60 -18.30
N ILE A 182 26.41 11.33 -17.21
CA ILE A 182 25.60 11.30 -15.98
C ILE A 182 24.14 11.68 -16.28
N ASN A 183 23.92 12.71 -17.10
CA ASN A 183 22.58 13.14 -17.47
C ASN A 183 21.83 12.08 -18.30
N ALA A 184 22.52 11.42 -19.23
CA ALA A 184 21.94 10.34 -20.02
C ALA A 184 21.59 9.12 -19.14
N GLU A 185 22.45 8.75 -18.20
CA GLU A 185 22.20 7.68 -17.22
C GLU A 185 20.97 7.99 -16.36
N ARG A 186 20.83 9.23 -15.89
CA ARG A 186 19.66 9.65 -15.11
C ARG A 186 18.35 9.52 -15.91
N LEU A 187 18.37 9.89 -17.19
CA LEU A 187 17.22 9.78 -18.08
C LEU A 187 16.85 8.31 -18.35
N SER A 188 17.84 7.46 -18.62
CA SER A 188 17.66 6.01 -18.75
C SER A 188 17.05 5.39 -17.49
N ALA A 189 17.61 5.70 -16.32
CA ALA A 189 17.13 5.19 -15.04
C ALA A 189 15.67 5.60 -14.77
N GLY A 190 15.31 6.86 -15.07
CA GLY A 190 13.94 7.34 -14.94
C GLY A 190 12.93 6.58 -15.81
N LEU A 191 13.34 6.13 -17.00
CA LEU A 191 12.50 5.32 -17.88
C LEU A 191 12.38 3.88 -17.39
N LYS A 192 13.49 3.27 -16.95
CA LYS A 192 13.52 1.91 -16.39
C LYS A 192 12.72 1.78 -15.09
N LYS A 193 12.59 2.87 -14.32
CA LYS A 193 11.74 2.93 -13.12
C LYS A 193 10.28 2.53 -13.38
N THR A 194 9.77 2.71 -14.60
CA THR A 194 8.40 2.31 -14.98
C THR A 194 8.11 0.85 -14.62
N GLN A 195 9.08 -0.06 -14.76
CA GLN A 195 8.92 -1.46 -14.36
C GLN A 195 8.69 -1.61 -12.85
N ALA A 196 9.53 -0.96 -12.05
CA ALA A 196 9.39 -0.98 -10.59
C ALA A 196 8.05 -0.37 -10.13
N ASP A 197 7.57 0.66 -10.83
CA ASP A 197 6.26 1.27 -10.55
C ASP A 197 5.10 0.31 -10.87
N ILE A 198 5.21 -0.49 -11.94
CA ILE A 198 4.25 -1.57 -12.27
C ILE A 198 4.23 -2.61 -11.15
N ASP A 199 5.41 -3.09 -10.72
CA ASP A 199 5.52 -4.14 -9.71
C ASP A 199 4.99 -3.67 -8.35
N ALA A 200 5.27 -2.42 -7.97
CA ALA A 200 4.73 -1.81 -6.76
C ALA A 200 3.20 -1.70 -6.79
N LYS A 201 2.61 -1.38 -7.95
CA LYS A 201 1.16 -1.32 -8.13
C LYS A 201 0.51 -2.70 -8.05
N LYS A 202 1.10 -3.72 -8.68
CA LYS A 202 0.65 -5.12 -8.56
C LYS A 202 0.61 -5.57 -7.11
N LYS A 203 1.71 -5.35 -6.37
CA LYS A 203 1.77 -5.64 -4.93
C LYS A 203 0.69 -4.93 -4.13
N THR A 204 0.41 -3.67 -4.44
CA THR A 204 -0.64 -2.89 -3.77
C THR A 204 -2.02 -3.45 -4.07
N ARG A 205 -2.31 -3.78 -5.33
CA ARG A 205 -3.58 -4.40 -5.75
C ARG A 205 -3.80 -5.73 -5.01
N ASP A 206 -2.79 -6.59 -4.99
CA ASP A 206 -2.89 -7.91 -4.36
C ASP A 206 -3.15 -7.78 -2.85
N LYS A 207 -2.49 -6.82 -2.19
CA LYS A 207 -2.75 -6.49 -0.79
C LYS A 207 -4.19 -6.04 -0.55
N VAL A 208 -4.72 -5.17 -1.42
CA VAL A 208 -6.09 -4.66 -1.32
C VAL A 208 -7.12 -5.78 -1.51
N LEU A 209 -6.89 -6.68 -2.47
CA LEU A 209 -7.73 -7.87 -2.69
C LEU A 209 -7.65 -8.87 -1.53
N GLY A 210 -6.58 -8.86 -0.75
CA GLY A 210 -6.41 -9.70 0.44
C GLY A 210 -7.16 -9.23 1.69
N TYR A 211 -7.58 -7.96 1.77
CA TYR A 211 -8.24 -7.43 2.97
C TYR A 211 -9.48 -8.21 3.44
N PRO A 212 -10.41 -8.65 2.57
CA PRO A 212 -11.56 -9.43 2.99
C PRO A 212 -11.18 -10.73 3.72
N ALA A 213 -10.08 -11.39 3.32
CA ALA A 213 -9.60 -12.60 3.97
C ALA A 213 -9.06 -12.36 5.39
N VAL A 214 -8.61 -11.14 5.68
CA VAL A 214 -8.15 -10.73 7.02
C VAL A 214 -9.34 -10.40 7.94
N ILE A 215 -10.44 -9.90 7.37
CA ILE A 215 -11.60 -9.43 8.13
C ILE A 215 -12.61 -10.55 8.40
N ALA A 216 -12.76 -11.51 7.48
CA ALA A 216 -13.70 -12.61 7.64
C ALA A 216 -13.56 -13.37 8.98
N PRO A 217 -12.35 -13.71 9.46
CA PRO A 217 -12.18 -14.34 10.78
C PRO A 217 -12.68 -13.49 11.95
N GLN A 218 -12.65 -12.15 11.83
CA GLN A 218 -13.16 -11.25 12.87
C GLN A 218 -14.69 -11.29 12.94
N VAL A 219 -15.36 -11.44 11.79
CA VAL A 219 -16.80 -11.64 11.72
C VAL A 219 -17.19 -12.97 12.39
N ASP A 220 -16.43 -14.04 12.15
CA ASP A 220 -16.65 -15.34 12.78
C ASP A 220 -16.43 -15.31 14.29
N LEU A 221 -15.41 -14.57 14.75
CA LEU A 221 -15.19 -14.35 16.18
C LEU A 221 -16.34 -13.56 16.82
N ALA A 222 -16.80 -12.48 16.19
CA ALA A 222 -17.95 -11.71 16.67
C ALA A 222 -19.22 -12.57 16.75
N LYS A 223 -19.40 -13.48 15.77
CA LYS A 223 -20.49 -14.45 15.76
C LYS A 223 -20.39 -15.41 16.93
N THR A 224 -19.21 -16.00 17.14
CA THR A 224 -18.94 -16.94 18.24
C THR A 224 -19.16 -16.29 19.61
N ASN A 225 -18.65 -15.08 19.81
CA ASN A 225 -18.84 -14.33 21.05
C ASN A 225 -20.31 -14.04 21.33
N ARG A 226 -21.06 -13.58 20.31
CA ARG A 226 -22.50 -13.40 20.45
C ARG A 226 -23.18 -14.73 20.79
N ASP A 227 -22.85 -15.83 20.12
CA ASP A 227 -23.49 -17.13 20.36
C ASP A 227 -23.27 -17.61 21.80
N LEU A 228 -22.05 -17.46 22.32
CA LEU A 228 -21.74 -17.75 23.71
C LEU A 228 -22.58 -16.88 24.66
N ILE A 229 -22.59 -15.56 24.49
CA ILE A 229 -23.29 -14.63 25.39
C ILE A 229 -24.81 -14.83 25.35
N CYS A 230 -25.36 -15.13 24.17
CA CYS A 230 -26.80 -15.21 23.94
C CYS A 230 -27.42 -16.60 24.24
N THR A 231 -26.59 -17.63 24.42
CA THR A 231 -27.06 -19.00 24.74
C THR A 231 -27.03 -19.30 26.24
N LEU A 232 -26.31 -18.50 27.03
CA LEU A 232 -26.39 -18.43 28.50
C LEU A 232 -27.82 -18.02 28.90
#